data_AF-A0A3M4KCC0-F1
#
_entry.id   AF-A0A3M4KCC0-F1
#
_cell.length_a   1.000
_cell.length_b   1.000
_cell.length_c   1.000
_cell.angle_alpha   90.00
_cell.angle_beta   90.00
_cell.angle_gamma   90.00
#
_symmetry.space_group_name_H-M   'P 1'
#
loop_
_entity.id
_entity.type
_entity.pdbx_description
1 polymer ?
#
loop_
_entity_poly.entity_id
_entity_poly.type
_entity_poly.pdbx_seq_one_letter_code
_entity_poly.pdbx_strand_id
1 'polypeptide(L)' 'MSEREYNTVRNLHLSQLSDPQYLHLLREFAGHMAPPCVAEALTRWLDSLQGAVV' A
#
# COMPACT_ATOMS: atom_id res chain seq x y z
N MET A 1 3.30 10.87 -4.84
CA MET A 1 4.45 9.94 -4.73
C MET A 1 5.69 10.35 -5.55
N SER A 2 6.82 10.53 -4.85
CA SER A 2 8.17 10.80 -5.36
C SER A 2 8.97 9.51 -5.62
N GLU A 3 10.09 9.60 -6.34
CA GLU A 3 10.93 8.44 -6.70
C GLU A 3 11.50 7.69 -5.48
N ARG A 4 11.83 8.43 -4.41
CA ARG A 4 12.27 7.85 -3.13
C ARG A 4 11.16 7.02 -2.46
N GLU A 5 9.93 7.51 -2.47
CA GLU A 5 8.77 6.85 -1.88
C GLU A 5 8.40 5.57 -2.64
N TYR A 6 8.48 5.62 -3.97
CA TYR A 6 8.32 4.45 -4.82
C TYR A 6 9.39 3.37 -4.53
N ASN A 7 10.66 3.78 -4.42
CA ASN A 7 11.73 2.86 -4.06
C ASN A 7 11.53 2.27 -2.66
N THR A 8 11.05 3.05 -1.69
CA THR A 8 10.70 2.53 -0.37
C THR A 8 9.64 1.44 -0.49
N VAL A 9 8.50 1.71 -1.14
CA VAL A 9 7.39 0.75 -1.29
C VAL A 9 7.84 -0.53 -2.01
N ARG A 10 8.63 -0.38 -3.07
CA ARG A 10 9.15 -1.51 -3.86
C ARG A 10 10.11 -2.40 -3.07
N ASN A 11 10.82 -1.85 -2.09
CA ASN A 11 11.78 -2.58 -1.25
C ASN A 11 11.19 -3.00 0.10
N LEU A 12 9.88 -2.82 0.34
CA LEU A 12 9.25 -3.28 1.56
C LEU A 12 9.27 -4.80 1.64
N HIS A 13 9.69 -5.30 2.81
CA HIS A 13 9.50 -6.70 3.13
C HIS A 13 8.02 -6.98 3.47
N LEU A 14 7.55 -8.21 3.24
CA LEU A 14 6.15 -8.60 3.51
C LEU A 14 5.73 -8.31 4.96
N SER A 15 6.62 -8.50 5.92
CA SER A 15 6.38 -8.21 7.34
C SER A 15 6.18 -6.71 7.63
N GLN A 16 6.73 -5.83 6.79
CA GLN A 16 6.61 -4.38 6.92
C GLN A 16 5.36 -3.84 6.25
N LEU A 17 4.70 -4.61 5.38
CA LEU A 17 3.49 -4.12 4.70
C LEU A 17 2.39 -3.76 5.70
N SER A 18 2.26 -4.51 6.80
CA SER A 18 1.29 -4.25 7.87
C SER A 18 1.69 -3.09 8.79
N ASP A 19 2.86 -2.48 8.60
CA ASP A 19 3.31 -1.39 9.44
C ASP A 19 2.53 -0.11 9.09
N PRO A 20 1.90 0.55 10.08
CA PRO A 20 1.06 1.72 9.83
C PRO A 20 1.82 2.87 9.15
N GLN A 21 3.14 2.94 9.31
CA GLN A 21 3.97 3.95 8.67
C GLN A 21 3.98 3.81 7.14
N TYR A 22 3.76 2.61 6.58
CA TYR A 22 3.84 2.38 5.14
C TYR A 22 2.46 2.29 4.46
N LEU A 23 1.38 2.17 5.23
CA LEU A 23 0.01 2.07 4.68
C LEU A 23 -0.36 3.27 3.80
N HIS A 24 0.04 4.48 4.18
CA HIS A 24 -0.22 5.67 3.38
C HIS A 24 0.52 5.63 2.03
N LEU A 25 1.78 5.17 2.02
CA LEU A 25 2.57 5.01 0.80
C LEU A 25 2.01 3.90 -0.09
N LEU A 26 1.55 2.80 0.49
CA LEU A 26 0.92 1.70 -0.25
C LEU A 26 -0.40 2.16 -0.90
N ARG A 27 -1.17 3.02 -0.23
CA ARG A 27 -2.39 3.61 -0.79
C ARG A 27 -2.10 4.58 -1.93
N GLU A 28 -1.09 5.44 -1.77
CA GLU A 28 -0.61 6.32 -2.84
C GLU A 28 -0.12 5.50 -4.05
N PHE A 29 0.63 4.43 -3.81
CA PHE A 29 1.12 3.53 -4.86
C PHE A 29 -0.04 2.89 -5.62
N ALA A 30 -1.06 2.40 -4.92
CA ALA A 30 -2.27 1.83 -5.53
C ALA A 30 -2.97 2.83 -6.45
N GLY A 31 -3.08 4.10 -6.04
CA GLY A 31 -3.79 5.12 -6.81
C GLY A 31 -3.02 5.70 -8.00
N HIS A 32 -1.68 5.74 -7.92
CA HIS A 32 -0.86 6.48 -8.88
C HIS A 32 0.01 5.63 -9.80
N MET A 33 0.43 4.43 -9.36
CA MET A 33 1.52 3.68 -10.02
C MET A 33 1.20 2.22 -10.27
N ALA A 34 0.33 1.61 -9.46
CA ALA A 34 0.01 0.20 -9.57
C ALA A 34 -0.86 -0.08 -10.81
N PRO A 35 -0.66 -1.22 -11.50
CA PRO A 35 -1.61 -1.72 -12.49
C PRO A 35 -3.01 -1.90 -11.88
N PRO A 36 -4.10 -1.78 -12.66
CA PRO A 36 -5.47 -1.81 -12.13
C PRO A 36 -5.77 -3.03 -11.24
N CYS A 37 -5.30 -4.21 -11.63
CA CYS A 37 -5.47 -5.44 -10.87
C CYS A 37 -4.74 -5.43 -9.51
N VAL A 38 -3.55 -4.83 -9.46
CA VAL A 38 -2.75 -4.69 -8.24
C VAL A 38 -3.32 -3.59 -7.35
N ALA A 39 -3.72 -2.46 -7.95
CA ALA A 39 -4.36 -1.36 -7.25
C ALA A 39 -5.61 -1.81 -6.49
N GLU A 40 -6.47 -2.59 -7.16
CA GLU A 40 -7.71 -3.08 -6.56
C GLU A 40 -7.44 -4.09 -5.43
N ALA A 41 -6.56 -5.07 -5.65
CA ALA A 41 -6.19 -6.05 -4.62
C ALA A 41 -5.52 -5.38 -3.40
N LEU A 42 -4.59 -4.45 -3.64
CA LEU A 42 -3.88 -3.73 -2.59
C LEU A 42 -4.84 -2.83 -1.80
N THR A 43 -5.76 -2.14 -2.48
CA THR A 43 -6.77 -1.29 -1.82
C THR A 43 -7.71 -2.12 -0.94
N ARG A 44 -8.19 -3.27 -1.43
CA ARG A 44 -9.04 -4.18 -0.63
C ARG A 44 -8.33 -4.74 0.59
N TRP A 45 -7.04 -5.05 0.44
CA TRP A 45 -6.21 -5.50 1.56
C TRP A 45 -5.98 -4.37 2.59
N LEU A 46 -5.67 -3.15 2.14
CA LEU A 46 -5.53 -1.98 3.02
C LEU A 46 -6.82 -1.65 3.77
N ASP A 47 -7.97 -1.78 3.10
CA ASP A 47 -9.30 -1.60 3.71
C ASP A 47 -9.59 -2.66 4.77
N SER A 48 -9.21 -3.92 4.50
CA SER A 48 -9.33 -5.02 5.48
C SER A 48 -8.46 -4.81 6.74
N LEU A 49 -7.34 -4.09 6.62
CA LEU A 49 -6.51 -3.70 7.76
C LEU A 49 -7.12 -2.57 8.59
N GLN A 50 -7.92 -1.70 7.96
CA GLN A 50 -8.62 -0.59 8.62
C GLN A 50 -10.00 -1.02 9.16
N GLY A 51 -10.56 -2.12 8.63
CA GLY A 51 -11.84 -2.73 8.99
C GLY A 51 -11.83 -3.64 10.22
N ALA A 52 -11.14 -3.24 11.30
CA ALA A 52 -11.48 -3.67 12.66
C ALA A 52 -12.50 -2.71 13.31
N VAL A 53 -13.39 -2.11 12.52
CA VAL A 53 -14.56 -1.38 13.00
C VAL A 53 -15.77 -1.85 12.19
N VAL A 54 -16.53 -2.74 12.83
CA VAL A 54 -17.85 -3.21 12.40
C VAL A 54 -18.89 -2.14 12.72
#